data_AF-W4AI63-F1
#
_entry.id   AF-W4AI63-F1
#
_cell.length_a   1.000
_cell.length_b   1.000
_cell.length_c   1.000
_cell.angle_alpha   90.00
_cell.angle_beta   90.00
_cell.angle_gamma   90.00
#
_symmetry.space_group_name_H-M   'P 1'
#
loop_
_entity.id
_entity.type
_entity.pdbx_description
1 polymer ?
#
loop_
_entity_poly.entity_id
_entity_poly.type
_entity_poly.pdbx_seq_one_letter_code
_entity_poly.pdbx_strand_id
1 'polypeptide(L)'
;MQQVLHNAMKIVKKDFASDKLQILWTMLFMAYMGFSASFIMNSQFEHMNEHSNPFIDFILVLYAPLLGFLFSRRSFRYLNEDSYTRMLYFYRSIPVPASAIFVSRIMNSLIAYAINSIMFFGFMYAIGGHIRATMDIPSYIAFSLTWIGIGFLITGPYIYWENMCSGKAYFRNTLVVMVLTSGSVVLFNLLGYSLFDFIANASIRWSLISPVMWGSLIIGLGAMLLMSKFTYTRQQTRDLT
;
A
#
# COMPACT_ATOMS: atom_id res chain seq x y z
N MET A 1 20.58 -7.84 -15.92
CA MET A 1 19.43 -7.04 -15.41
C MET A 1 18.26 -7.00 -16.40
N GLN A 2 18.48 -6.70 -17.69
CA GLN A 2 17.42 -6.67 -18.72
C GLN A 2 16.63 -7.98 -18.88
N GLN A 3 17.29 -9.14 -18.88
CA GLN A 3 16.60 -10.45 -18.97
C GLN A 3 15.68 -10.73 -17.76
N VAL A 4 16.10 -10.30 -16.55
CA VAL A 4 15.31 -10.48 -15.32
C VAL A 4 14.04 -9.62 -15.37
N LEU A 5 14.16 -8.37 -15.85
CA LEU A 5 13.04 -7.44 -15.96
C LEU A 5 12.04 -7.88 -17.04
N HIS A 6 12.51 -8.40 -18.18
CA HIS A 6 11.66 -8.96 -19.23
C HIS A 6 10.86 -10.18 -18.74
N ASN A 7 11.52 -11.08 -18.01
CA ASN A 7 10.85 -12.25 -17.45
C ASN A 7 9.85 -11.87 -16.36
N ALA A 8 10.20 -10.90 -15.49
CA ALA A 8 9.30 -10.36 -14.49
C ALA A 8 8.04 -9.74 -15.13
N MET A 9 8.20 -8.94 -16.19
CA MET A 9 7.07 -8.32 -16.89
C MET A 9 6.14 -9.36 -17.54
N LYS A 10 6.69 -10.46 -18.06
CA LYS A 10 5.87 -11.58 -18.58
C LYS A 10 5.04 -12.24 -17.49
N ILE A 11 5.60 -12.41 -16.29
CA ILE A 11 4.88 -12.96 -15.12
C ILE A 11 3.74 -12.02 -14.73
N VAL A 12 4.03 -10.73 -14.55
CA VAL A 12 3.03 -9.69 -14.25
C VAL A 12 1.90 -9.71 -15.27
N LYS A 13 2.22 -9.72 -16.58
CA LYS A 13 1.21 -9.74 -17.64
C LYS A 13 0.34 -11.00 -17.59
N LYS A 14 0.92 -12.16 -17.28
CA LYS A 14 0.18 -13.42 -17.15
C LYS A 14 -0.74 -13.41 -15.93
N ASP A 15 -0.26 -12.92 -14.79
CA ASP A 15 -1.06 -12.80 -13.56
C ASP A 15 -2.26 -11.87 -13.80
N PHE A 16 -2.05 -10.70 -14.40
CA PHE A 16 -3.12 -9.77 -14.77
C PHE A 16 -4.13 -10.36 -15.77
N ALA A 17 -3.65 -11.13 -16.76
CA ALA A 17 -4.52 -11.76 -17.75
C ALA A 17 -5.38 -12.89 -17.16
N SER A 18 -4.88 -13.58 -16.13
CA SER A 18 -5.59 -14.66 -15.44
C SER A 18 -6.68 -14.14 -14.50
N ASP A 19 -6.44 -13.00 -13.85
CA ASP A 19 -7.29 -12.49 -12.76
C ASP A 19 -8.11 -11.23 -13.11
N LYS A 20 -8.52 -11.08 -14.38
CA LYS A 20 -9.27 -9.90 -14.88
C LYS A 20 -10.48 -9.51 -14.03
N LEU A 21 -11.26 -10.50 -13.58
CA LEU A 21 -12.46 -10.26 -12.76
C LEU A 21 -12.10 -9.73 -11.36
N GLN A 22 -10.96 -10.13 -10.82
CA GLN A 22 -10.52 -9.72 -9.49
C GLN A 22 -9.90 -8.32 -9.51
N ILE A 23 -9.28 -7.92 -10.63
CA ILE A 23 -8.88 -6.52 -10.87
C ILE A 23 -10.11 -5.61 -10.89
N LEU A 24 -11.17 -6.01 -11.59
CA LEU A 24 -12.43 -5.27 -11.59
C LEU A 24 -13.00 -5.14 -10.17
N TRP A 25 -13.00 -6.22 -9.40
CA TRP A 25 -13.42 -6.20 -8.00
C TRP A 25 -12.56 -5.25 -7.15
N THR A 26 -11.24 -5.25 -7.36
CA THR A 26 -10.33 -4.33 -6.67
C THR A 26 -10.63 -2.89 -6.99
N MET A 27 -10.86 -2.56 -8.27
CA MET A 27 -11.23 -1.21 -8.69
C MET A 27 -12.56 -0.76 -8.07
N LEU A 28 -13.57 -1.64 -8.05
CA LEU A 28 -14.86 -1.36 -7.41
C LEU A 28 -14.71 -1.15 -5.90
N PHE A 29 -13.92 -1.99 -5.24
CA PHE A 29 -13.63 -1.82 -3.82
C PHE A 29 -12.92 -0.50 -3.55
N MET A 30 -11.87 -0.16 -4.30
CA MET A 30 -11.16 1.11 -4.13
C MET A 30 -12.05 2.32 -4.43
N ALA A 31 -12.96 2.22 -5.40
CA ALA A 31 -13.97 3.25 -5.65
C ALA A 31 -14.91 3.42 -4.45
N TYR A 32 -15.42 2.33 -3.88
CA TYR A 32 -16.27 2.35 -2.68
C TYR A 32 -15.52 2.93 -1.46
N MET A 33 -14.26 2.52 -1.25
CA MET A 33 -13.43 3.03 -0.17
C MET A 33 -13.10 4.51 -0.37
N GLY A 34 -12.80 4.93 -1.60
CA GLY A 34 -12.60 6.33 -1.95
C GLY A 34 -13.85 7.16 -1.71
N PHE A 35 -15.01 6.69 -2.18
CA PHE A 35 -16.31 7.31 -1.96
C PHE A 35 -16.64 7.48 -0.47
N SER A 36 -16.53 6.41 0.32
CA SER A 36 -16.81 6.47 1.76
C SER A 36 -15.82 7.37 2.52
N ALA A 37 -14.53 7.28 2.20
CA ALA A 37 -13.52 8.16 2.78
C ALA A 37 -13.73 9.62 2.39
N SER A 38 -14.30 9.90 1.20
CA SER A 38 -14.56 11.26 0.72
C SER A 38 -15.43 12.06 1.68
N PHE A 39 -16.49 11.47 2.23
CA PHE A 39 -17.38 12.16 3.15
C PHE A 39 -16.67 12.58 4.43
N ILE A 40 -15.91 11.66 5.01
CA ILE A 40 -15.17 11.89 6.24
C ILE A 40 -14.07 12.95 6.00
N MET A 41 -13.32 12.81 4.91
CA MET A 41 -12.28 13.78 4.54
C MET A 41 -12.87 15.16 4.25
N ASN A 42 -13.96 15.23 3.52
CA ASN A 42 -14.61 16.50 3.18
C ASN A 42 -15.06 17.26 4.44
N SER A 43 -15.62 16.55 5.43
CA SER A 43 -15.99 17.15 6.72
C SER A 43 -14.78 17.63 7.52
N GLN A 44 -13.65 16.96 7.40
CA GLN A 44 -12.41 17.35 8.08
C GLN A 44 -11.74 18.55 7.44
N PHE A 45 -11.75 18.63 6.11
CA PHE A 45 -11.24 19.80 5.41
C PHE A 45 -12.09 21.05 5.67
N GLU A 46 -13.40 20.89 5.91
CA GLU A 46 -14.26 21.99 6.35
C GLU A 46 -13.85 22.54 7.73
N HIS A 47 -13.47 21.66 8.68
CA HIS A 47 -13.13 22.02 10.06
C HIS A 47 -11.62 21.95 10.36
N MET A 48 -10.77 22.07 9.33
CA MET A 48 -9.33 21.77 9.38
C MET A 48 -8.57 22.54 10.46
N ASN A 49 -9.05 23.72 10.86
CA ASN A 49 -8.42 24.57 11.88
C ASN A 49 -9.09 24.49 13.26
N GLU A 50 -10.22 23.78 13.38
CA GLU A 50 -11.04 23.79 14.58
C GLU A 50 -10.92 22.50 15.36
N HIS A 51 -11.09 21.35 14.69
CA HIS A 51 -11.05 20.02 15.33
C HIS A 51 -10.42 18.98 14.41
N SER A 52 -9.50 18.21 14.99
CA SER A 52 -8.89 17.07 14.32
C SER A 52 -9.56 15.77 14.72
N ASN A 53 -10.26 15.11 13.79
CA ASN A 53 -10.89 13.84 14.08
C ASN A 53 -9.85 12.69 14.04
N PRO A 54 -9.54 12.02 15.17
CA PRO A 54 -8.54 10.95 15.24
C PRO A 54 -8.86 9.77 14.31
N PHE A 55 -10.13 9.58 14.00
CA PHE A 55 -10.62 8.50 13.16
C PHE A 55 -10.10 8.57 11.73
N ILE A 56 -9.73 9.77 11.28
CA ILE A 56 -9.23 10.05 9.93
C ILE A 56 -7.82 9.53 9.76
N ASP A 57 -6.97 9.80 10.74
CA ASP A 57 -5.62 9.26 10.80
C ASP A 57 -5.66 7.73 10.82
N PHE A 58 -6.58 7.16 11.58
CA PHE A 58 -6.78 5.71 11.62
C PHE A 58 -7.18 5.15 10.25
N ILE A 59 -8.17 5.75 9.59
CA ILE A 59 -8.63 5.33 8.26
C ILE A 59 -7.51 5.44 7.22
N LEU A 60 -6.76 6.54 7.19
CA LEU A 60 -5.71 6.76 6.19
C LEU A 60 -4.56 5.78 6.38
N VAL A 61 -4.12 5.55 7.63
CA VAL A 61 -3.08 4.57 7.94
C VAL A 61 -3.56 3.14 7.64
N LEU A 62 -4.84 2.84 7.86
CA LEU A 62 -5.44 1.54 7.53
C LEU A 62 -5.49 1.31 6.01
N TYR A 63 -5.84 2.32 5.23
CA TYR A 63 -6.01 2.19 3.78
C TYR A 63 -4.69 2.30 3.02
N ALA A 64 -3.69 3.01 3.55
CA ALA A 64 -2.37 3.18 2.93
C ALA A 64 -1.72 1.86 2.45
N PRO A 65 -1.70 0.75 3.23
CA PRO A 65 -1.20 -0.52 2.73
C PRO A 65 -2.13 -1.21 1.75
N LEU A 66 -3.45 -1.03 1.86
CA LEU A 66 -4.43 -1.65 0.96
C LEU A 66 -4.27 -1.19 -0.49
N LEU A 67 -3.81 0.05 -0.70
CA LEU A 67 -3.47 0.58 -2.02
C LEU A 67 -2.41 -0.27 -2.74
N GLY A 68 -1.51 -0.93 -2.02
CA GLY A 68 -0.46 -1.78 -2.59
C GLY A 68 -0.87 -3.20 -2.95
N PHE A 69 -2.13 -3.57 -2.71
CA PHE A 69 -2.64 -4.91 -2.98
C PHE A 69 -3.66 -4.93 -4.12
N LEU A 70 -3.52 -5.94 -4.97
CA LEU A 70 -4.62 -6.39 -5.82
C LEU A 70 -5.31 -7.54 -5.11
N PHE A 71 -6.62 -7.46 -4.96
CA PHE A 71 -7.35 -8.60 -4.44
C PHE A 71 -7.21 -9.73 -5.45
N SER A 72 -6.69 -10.86 -4.98
CA SER A 72 -6.60 -12.06 -5.78
C SER A 72 -7.32 -13.23 -5.12
N ARG A 73 -7.69 -14.27 -5.89
CA ARG A 73 -8.23 -15.52 -5.33
C ARG A 73 -7.28 -16.11 -4.28
N ARG A 74 -5.96 -15.98 -4.50
CA ARG A 74 -4.93 -16.38 -3.54
C ARG A 74 -5.02 -15.55 -2.25
N SER A 75 -5.22 -14.23 -2.37
CA SER A 75 -5.38 -13.31 -1.23
C SER A 75 -6.64 -13.57 -0.40
N PHE A 76 -7.63 -14.31 -0.92
CA PHE A 76 -8.82 -14.71 -0.13
C PHE A 76 -8.75 -16.13 0.41
N ARG A 77 -7.97 -17.00 -0.21
CA ARG A 77 -7.87 -18.43 0.17
C ARG A 77 -6.68 -18.76 1.05
N TYR A 78 -5.76 -17.84 1.32
CA TYR A 78 -4.54 -18.10 2.09
C TYR A 78 -4.77 -18.64 3.52
N LEU A 79 -5.93 -18.38 4.12
CA LEU A 79 -6.30 -18.91 5.44
C LEU A 79 -6.77 -20.37 5.40
N ASN A 80 -7.44 -20.78 4.31
CA ASN A 80 -8.03 -22.11 4.15
C ASN A 80 -7.12 -23.08 3.38
N GLU A 81 -6.42 -22.56 2.38
CA GLU A 81 -5.45 -23.28 1.57
C GLU A 81 -4.08 -22.65 1.84
N ASP A 82 -3.05 -23.44 2.16
CA ASP A 82 -1.68 -22.95 2.35
C ASP A 82 -1.06 -22.51 1.00
N SER A 83 -1.65 -21.44 0.47
CA SER A 83 -1.52 -20.96 -0.90
C SER A 83 -0.15 -20.36 -1.14
N TYR A 84 0.47 -19.82 -0.08
CA TYR A 84 1.83 -19.28 -0.09
C TYR A 84 2.88 -20.39 -0.09
N THR A 85 2.67 -21.49 0.65
CA THR A 85 3.56 -22.66 0.57
C THR A 85 3.48 -23.34 -0.79
N ARG A 86 2.26 -23.54 -1.34
CA ARG A 86 2.09 -24.07 -2.71
C ARG A 86 2.72 -23.16 -3.77
N MET A 87 2.67 -21.84 -3.57
CA MET A 87 3.35 -20.87 -4.44
C MET A 87 4.86 -21.07 -4.44
N LEU A 88 5.47 -21.24 -3.26
CA LEU A 88 6.91 -21.46 -3.12
C LEU A 88 7.36 -22.75 -3.81
N TYR A 89 6.60 -23.83 -3.66
CA TYR A 89 6.85 -25.09 -4.37
C TYR A 89 6.73 -24.92 -5.89
N PHE A 90 5.68 -24.25 -6.38
CA PHE A 90 5.52 -23.97 -7.79
C PHE A 90 6.70 -23.14 -8.32
N TYR A 91 7.11 -22.09 -7.64
CA TYR A 91 8.22 -21.26 -8.07
C TYR A 91 9.59 -21.96 -8.07
N ARG A 92 9.79 -22.97 -7.23
CA ARG A 92 10.99 -23.83 -7.30
C ARG A 92 10.94 -24.85 -8.44
N SER A 93 9.75 -25.23 -8.92
CA SER A 93 9.58 -26.18 -10.04
C SER A 93 9.75 -25.56 -11.43
N ILE A 94 9.69 -24.23 -11.54
CA ILE A 94 9.84 -23.53 -12.83
C ILE A 94 11.29 -23.09 -12.97
N PRO A 95 11.93 -23.22 -14.14
CA PRO A 95 13.27 -22.70 -14.41
C PRO A 95 13.26 -21.17 -14.58
N VAL A 96 12.79 -20.45 -13.56
CA VAL A 96 12.78 -18.98 -13.51
C VAL A 96 13.68 -18.54 -12.36
N PRO A 97 14.62 -17.60 -12.60
CA PRO A 97 15.47 -17.11 -11.54
C PRO A 97 14.62 -16.46 -10.44
N ALA A 98 14.87 -16.81 -9.17
CA ALA A 98 14.12 -16.29 -8.03
C ALA A 98 14.05 -14.74 -8.02
N SER A 99 15.12 -14.07 -8.48
CA SER A 99 15.15 -12.62 -8.64
C SER A 99 14.06 -12.06 -9.55
N ALA A 100 13.67 -12.76 -10.62
CA ALA A 100 12.60 -12.31 -11.53
C ALA A 100 11.22 -12.37 -10.86
N ILE A 101 11.01 -13.34 -9.95
CA ILE A 101 9.76 -13.50 -9.20
C ILE A 101 9.61 -12.34 -8.20
N PHE A 102 10.68 -12.01 -7.48
CA PHE A 102 10.66 -10.87 -6.56
C PHE A 102 10.44 -9.53 -7.28
N VAL A 103 11.14 -9.31 -8.39
CA VAL A 103 10.94 -8.10 -9.21
C VAL A 103 9.49 -8.03 -9.71
N SER A 104 8.89 -9.16 -10.13
CA SER A 104 7.47 -9.16 -10.53
C SER A 104 6.52 -8.80 -9.38
N ARG A 105 6.85 -9.16 -8.13
CA ARG A 105 6.02 -8.82 -6.96
C ARG A 105 6.09 -7.34 -6.65
N ILE A 106 7.29 -6.76 -6.64
CA ILE A 106 7.47 -5.30 -6.48
C ILE A 106 6.75 -4.56 -7.60
N MET A 107 6.91 -4.99 -8.86
CA MET A 107 6.21 -4.39 -9.99
C MET A 107 4.69 -4.50 -9.85
N ASN A 108 4.16 -5.65 -9.44
CA ASN A 108 2.74 -5.82 -9.18
C ASN A 108 2.24 -4.86 -8.10
N SER A 109 2.96 -4.73 -6.98
CA SER A 109 2.60 -3.77 -5.92
C SER A 109 2.69 -2.33 -6.39
N LEU A 110 3.69 -1.95 -7.18
CA LEU A 110 3.80 -0.59 -7.74
C LEU A 110 2.65 -0.28 -8.72
N ILE A 111 2.29 -1.24 -9.58
CA ILE A 111 1.13 -1.11 -10.48
C ILE A 111 -0.17 -1.03 -9.67
N ALA A 112 -0.30 -1.85 -8.62
CA ALA A 112 -1.44 -1.80 -7.71
C ALA A 112 -1.56 -0.42 -7.06
N TYR A 113 -0.46 0.11 -6.52
CA TYR A 113 -0.40 1.46 -5.97
C TYR A 113 -0.82 2.50 -6.99
N ALA A 114 -0.34 2.43 -8.24
CA ALA A 114 -0.72 3.38 -9.28
C ALA A 114 -2.24 3.33 -9.57
N ILE A 115 -2.80 2.14 -9.82
CA ILE A 115 -4.23 1.99 -10.16
C ILE A 115 -5.12 2.35 -8.97
N ASN A 116 -4.83 1.79 -7.80
CA ASN A 116 -5.64 1.95 -6.61
C ASN A 116 -5.58 3.38 -6.06
N SER A 117 -4.41 4.04 -6.12
CA SER A 117 -4.29 5.44 -5.69
C SER A 117 -5.07 6.38 -6.61
N ILE A 118 -5.00 6.20 -7.93
CA ILE A 118 -5.78 7.00 -8.89
C ILE A 118 -7.27 6.84 -8.60
N MET A 119 -7.75 5.62 -8.33
CA MET A 119 -9.15 5.38 -7.98
C MET A 119 -9.48 6.03 -6.63
N PHE A 120 -8.75 5.68 -5.57
CA PHE A 120 -9.05 6.11 -4.21
C PHE A 120 -9.00 7.64 -4.06
N PHE A 121 -7.87 8.26 -4.42
CA PHE A 121 -7.70 9.71 -4.34
C PHE A 121 -8.48 10.45 -5.44
N GLY A 122 -8.72 9.82 -6.59
CA GLY A 122 -9.54 10.41 -7.66
C GLY A 122 -11.00 10.59 -7.22
N PHE A 123 -11.61 9.55 -6.64
CA PHE A 123 -12.97 9.66 -6.08
C PHE A 123 -13.04 10.65 -4.91
N MET A 124 -12.03 10.63 -4.03
CA MET A 124 -11.91 11.57 -2.92
C MET A 124 -11.91 13.03 -3.38
N TYR A 125 -11.14 13.35 -4.43
CA TYR A 125 -11.09 14.69 -5.00
C TYR A 125 -12.36 15.08 -5.76
N ALA A 126 -12.95 14.14 -6.50
CA ALA A 126 -14.14 14.40 -7.31
C ALA A 126 -15.36 14.78 -6.45
N ILE A 127 -15.50 14.13 -5.28
CA ILE A 127 -16.65 14.31 -4.37
C ILE A 127 -16.37 15.39 -3.33
N GLY A 128 -15.13 15.51 -2.85
CA GLY A 128 -14.72 16.44 -1.80
C GLY A 128 -14.73 17.90 -2.24
N GLY A 129 -15.87 18.57 -2.14
CA GLY A 129 -16.02 20.00 -2.44
C GLY A 129 -15.08 20.89 -1.62
N HIS A 130 -14.99 20.66 -0.31
CA HIS A 130 -14.11 21.43 0.59
C HIS A 130 -12.63 21.12 0.36
N ILE A 131 -12.31 19.90 -0.09
CA ILE A 131 -10.94 19.53 -0.49
C ILE A 131 -10.49 20.44 -1.64
N ARG A 132 -11.34 20.61 -2.66
CA ARG A 132 -11.08 21.48 -3.81
C ARG A 132 -11.06 22.97 -3.48
N ALA A 133 -11.80 23.38 -2.44
CA ALA A 133 -11.79 24.76 -1.97
C ALA A 133 -10.53 25.09 -1.16
N THR A 134 -9.98 24.11 -0.45
CA THR A 134 -8.86 24.30 0.49
C THR A 134 -7.50 24.02 -0.14
N MET A 135 -7.42 23.02 -1.03
CA MET A 135 -6.18 22.60 -1.68
C MET A 135 -6.22 22.87 -3.18
N ASP A 136 -5.14 23.45 -3.70
CA ASP A 136 -4.89 23.44 -5.13
C ASP A 136 -4.51 22.02 -5.61
N ILE A 137 -4.58 21.81 -6.93
CA ILE A 137 -4.29 20.51 -7.54
C ILE A 137 -2.85 20.04 -7.19
N PRO A 138 -1.80 20.88 -7.29
CA PRO A 138 -0.45 20.50 -6.87
C PRO A 138 -0.33 20.05 -5.40
N SER A 139 -0.96 20.75 -4.46
CA SER A 139 -0.93 20.37 -3.04
C SER A 139 -1.70 19.09 -2.78
N TYR A 140 -2.81 18.86 -3.48
CA TYR A 140 -3.54 17.60 -3.39
C TYR A 140 -2.74 16.40 -3.93
N ILE A 141 -1.99 16.60 -5.02
CA ILE A 141 -1.06 15.59 -5.54
C ILE A 141 0.03 15.30 -4.50
N ALA A 142 0.58 16.34 -3.87
CA ALA A 142 1.60 16.16 -2.83
C ALA A 142 1.06 15.41 -1.59
N PHE A 143 -0.15 15.73 -1.17
CA PHE A 143 -0.86 15.00 -0.11
C PHE A 143 -1.03 13.52 -0.46
N SER A 144 -1.53 13.23 -1.66
CA SER A 144 -1.75 11.85 -2.14
C SER A 144 -0.46 11.06 -2.23
N LEU A 145 0.61 11.65 -2.78
CA LEU A 145 1.93 11.04 -2.89
C LEU A 145 2.57 10.79 -1.51
N THR A 146 2.33 11.67 -0.54
CA THR A 146 2.85 11.49 0.82
C THR A 146 2.28 10.21 1.44
N TRP A 147 0.97 9.99 1.32
CA TRP A 147 0.28 8.79 1.80
C TRP A 147 0.67 7.52 1.04
N ILE A 148 0.95 7.62 -0.27
CA ILE A 148 1.51 6.50 -1.04
C ILE A 148 2.89 6.10 -0.48
N GLY A 149 3.75 7.08 -0.16
CA GLY A 149 5.05 6.82 0.48
C GLY A 149 4.93 6.10 1.83
N ILE A 150 4.00 6.55 2.68
CA ILE A 150 3.68 5.86 3.94
C ILE A 150 3.17 4.43 3.66
N GLY A 151 2.35 4.25 2.63
CA GLY A 151 1.90 2.95 2.17
C GLY A 151 3.05 2.01 1.79
N PHE A 152 4.03 2.49 1.02
CA PHE A 152 5.22 1.70 0.65
C PHE A 152 5.99 1.20 1.87
N LEU A 153 6.11 2.04 2.90
CA LEU A 153 6.76 1.66 4.16
C LEU A 153 6.05 0.48 4.84
N ILE A 154 4.71 0.52 4.88
CA ILE A 154 3.90 -0.52 5.54
C ILE A 154 3.80 -1.80 4.67
N THR A 155 3.85 -1.68 3.35
CA THR A 155 3.74 -2.83 2.44
C THR A 155 5.01 -3.67 2.31
N GLY A 156 6.18 -3.10 2.56
CA GLY A 156 7.45 -3.85 2.59
C GLY A 156 7.41 -5.11 3.48
N PRO A 157 7.03 -5.00 4.77
CA PRO A 157 6.86 -6.14 5.67
C PRO A 157 5.85 -7.19 5.17
N TYR A 158 4.78 -6.79 4.49
CA TYR A 158 3.81 -7.75 3.96
C TYR A 158 4.39 -8.60 2.84
N ILE A 159 5.12 -7.99 1.88
CA ILE A 159 5.81 -8.72 0.82
C ILE A 159 6.82 -9.71 1.41
N TYR A 160 7.49 -9.31 2.49
CA TYR A 160 8.42 -10.18 3.20
C TYR A 160 7.72 -11.43 3.77
N TRP A 161 6.61 -11.25 4.48
CA TRP A 161 5.88 -12.38 5.08
C TRP A 161 5.17 -13.26 4.06
N GLU A 162 4.65 -12.69 2.98
CA GLU A 162 4.02 -13.42 1.88
C GLU A 162 4.94 -14.53 1.33
N ASN A 163 6.24 -14.26 1.35
CA ASN A 163 7.28 -15.13 0.79
C ASN A 163 8.01 -16.00 1.83
N MET A 164 7.71 -15.82 3.12
CA MET A 164 8.43 -16.45 4.24
C MET A 164 7.53 -17.32 5.13
N CYS A 165 6.24 -17.04 5.19
CA CYS A 165 5.36 -17.58 6.22
C CYS A 165 4.21 -18.39 5.61
N SER A 166 3.72 -19.38 6.35
CA SER A 166 2.43 -20.01 6.06
C SER A 166 1.31 -18.99 6.21
N GLY A 167 0.17 -19.23 5.57
CA GLY A 167 -0.96 -18.29 5.59
C GLY A 167 -1.43 -17.87 6.99
N LYS A 168 -1.38 -18.78 7.97
CA LYS A 168 -1.72 -18.48 9.38
C LYS A 168 -0.71 -17.54 10.05
N ALA A 169 0.58 -17.74 9.81
CA ALA A 169 1.63 -16.87 10.33
C ALA A 169 1.60 -15.49 9.66
N TYR A 170 1.27 -15.43 8.36
CA TYR A 170 1.01 -14.17 7.66
C TYR A 170 -0.12 -13.39 8.32
N PHE A 171 -1.28 -14.02 8.57
CA PHE A 171 -2.42 -13.37 9.22
C PHE A 171 -2.07 -12.79 10.60
N ARG A 172 -1.41 -13.59 11.45
CA ARG A 172 -0.98 -13.14 12.78
C ARG A 172 -0.07 -11.92 12.70
N ASN A 173 0.93 -11.96 11.82
CA ASN A 173 1.86 -10.85 11.67
C ASN A 173 1.17 -9.59 11.13
N THR A 174 0.21 -9.76 10.21
CA THR A 174 -0.63 -8.65 9.72
C THR A 174 -1.47 -8.03 10.81
N LEU A 175 -2.08 -8.83 11.68
CA LEU A 175 -2.80 -8.31 12.86
C LEU A 175 -1.87 -7.53 13.78
N VAL A 176 -0.66 -8.02 14.03
CA VAL A 176 0.33 -7.31 14.85
C VAL A 176 0.69 -5.95 14.24
N VAL A 177 0.95 -5.89 12.94
CA VAL A 177 1.23 -4.60 12.26
C VAL A 177 0.04 -3.66 12.36
N MET A 178 -1.16 -4.15 12.12
CA MET A 178 -2.38 -3.35 12.21
C MET A 178 -2.59 -2.78 13.62
N VAL A 179 -2.34 -3.58 14.67
CA VAL A 179 -2.40 -3.11 16.07
C VAL A 179 -1.30 -2.09 16.36
N LEU A 180 -0.08 -2.31 15.87
CA LEU A 180 1.03 -1.37 16.07
C LEU A 180 0.79 -0.03 15.35
N THR A 181 0.33 -0.05 14.10
CA THR A 181 0.07 1.17 13.34
C THR A 181 -1.12 1.93 13.88
N SER A 182 -2.22 1.25 14.19
CA SER A 182 -3.39 1.89 14.83
C SER A 182 -3.09 2.38 16.24
N GLY A 183 -2.37 1.61 17.05
CA GLY A 183 -1.91 2.02 18.37
C GLY A 183 -1.02 3.26 18.31
N SER A 184 -0.14 3.35 17.30
CA SER A 184 0.69 4.54 17.08
C SER A 184 -0.16 5.78 16.77
N VAL A 185 -1.20 5.65 15.94
CA VAL A 185 -2.14 6.75 15.65
C VAL A 185 -2.86 7.20 16.93
N VAL A 186 -3.36 6.26 17.73
CA VAL A 186 -4.03 6.59 19.00
C VAL A 186 -3.06 7.30 19.95
N LEU A 187 -1.81 6.84 20.06
CA LEU A 187 -0.79 7.49 20.90
C LEU A 187 -0.48 8.91 20.43
N PHE A 188 -0.31 9.14 19.12
CA PHE A 188 -0.10 10.49 18.60
C PHE A 188 -1.28 11.40 18.90
N ASN A 189 -2.50 10.87 18.76
CA ASN A 189 -3.70 11.64 19.06
C ASN A 189 -3.82 11.99 20.55
N LEU A 190 -3.49 11.06 21.46
CA LEU A 190 -3.44 11.34 22.90
C LEU A 190 -2.41 12.41 23.28
N LEU A 191 -1.35 12.55 22.49
CA LEU A 191 -0.35 13.61 22.62
C LEU A 191 -0.78 14.94 21.97
N GLY A 192 -1.99 15.01 21.38
CA GLY A 192 -2.52 16.19 20.72
C GLY A 192 -2.01 16.40 19.29
N TYR A 193 -1.37 15.38 18.68
CA TYR A 193 -0.87 15.45 17.31
C TYR A 193 -1.80 14.69 16.36
N SER A 194 -2.12 15.32 15.22
CA SER A 194 -2.75 14.65 14.08
C SER A 194 -1.78 14.53 12.91
N LEU A 195 -1.72 13.33 12.33
CA LEU A 195 -0.92 13.06 11.15
C LEU A 195 -1.53 13.73 9.91
N PHE A 196 -2.86 13.71 9.80
CA PHE A 196 -3.62 14.35 8.74
C PHE A 196 -3.33 15.85 8.71
N ASP A 197 -3.48 16.56 9.83
CA ASP A 197 -3.26 18.01 9.85
C ASP A 197 -1.81 18.35 9.52
N PHE A 198 -0.85 17.57 10.02
CA PHE A 198 0.56 17.75 9.69
C PHE A 198 0.83 17.59 8.19
N ILE A 199 0.33 16.50 7.58
CA ILE A 199 0.53 16.20 6.17
C ILE A 199 -0.23 17.20 5.28
N ALA A 200 -1.47 17.53 5.63
CA ALA A 200 -2.30 18.46 4.89
C ALA A 200 -1.71 19.88 4.91
N ASN A 201 -1.31 20.39 6.07
CA ASN A 201 -0.65 21.70 6.18
C ASN A 201 0.70 21.73 5.46
N ALA A 202 1.51 20.68 5.57
CA ALA A 202 2.77 20.58 4.83
C ALA A 202 2.54 20.59 3.31
N SER A 203 1.48 19.93 2.86
CA SER A 203 1.10 19.85 1.45
C SER A 203 0.59 21.19 0.93
N ILE A 204 -0.27 21.89 1.68
CA ILE A 204 -0.75 23.23 1.31
C ILE A 204 0.39 24.25 1.26
N ARG A 205 1.33 24.18 2.22
CA ARG A 205 2.39 25.18 2.35
C ARG A 205 3.48 25.07 1.29
N TRP A 206 3.83 23.84 0.91
CA TRP A 206 5.00 23.57 0.04
C TRP A 206 4.64 22.91 -1.29
N SER A 207 3.38 22.49 -1.46
CA SER A 207 2.88 21.77 -2.64
C SER A 207 3.83 20.64 -3.06
N LEU A 208 4.24 20.57 -4.33
CA LEU A 208 5.14 19.53 -4.85
C LEU A 208 6.59 19.60 -4.33
N ILE A 209 6.97 20.69 -3.67
CA ILE A 209 8.30 20.85 -3.07
C ILE A 209 8.29 20.37 -1.61
N SER A 210 7.15 19.90 -1.11
CA SER A 210 7.00 19.40 0.26
C SER A 210 8.11 18.41 0.63
N PRO A 211 8.98 18.73 1.61
CA PRO A 211 10.00 17.81 2.09
C PRO A 211 9.40 16.53 2.65
N VAL A 212 8.17 16.61 3.19
CA VAL A 212 7.44 15.47 3.75
C VAL A 212 7.06 14.48 2.65
N MET A 213 6.62 14.97 1.49
CA MET A 213 6.28 14.13 0.34
C MET A 213 7.50 13.36 -0.17
N TRP A 214 8.60 14.06 -0.44
CA TRP A 214 9.82 13.42 -0.93
C TRP A 214 10.43 12.50 0.12
N GLY A 215 10.43 12.92 1.38
CA GLY A 215 10.90 12.11 2.51
C GLY A 215 10.12 10.81 2.62
N SER A 216 8.79 10.85 2.59
CA SER A 216 7.96 9.64 2.71
C SER A 216 8.13 8.71 1.50
N LEU A 217 8.24 9.25 0.29
CA LEU A 217 8.47 8.45 -0.93
C LEU A 217 9.84 7.76 -0.91
N ILE A 218 10.90 8.49 -0.57
CA ILE A 218 12.27 7.95 -0.54
C ILE A 218 12.39 6.89 0.56
N ILE A 219 11.91 7.20 1.77
CA ILE A 219 11.96 6.26 2.90
C ILE A 219 11.07 5.05 2.62
N GLY A 220 9.86 5.26 2.10
CA GLY A 220 8.91 4.19 1.78
C GLY A 220 9.43 3.24 0.69
N LEU A 221 9.88 3.78 -0.44
CA LEU A 221 10.49 2.98 -1.50
C LEU A 221 11.77 2.29 -1.03
N GLY A 222 12.61 2.99 -0.27
CA GLY A 222 13.81 2.43 0.34
C GLY A 222 13.50 1.24 1.24
N ALA A 223 12.52 1.38 2.15
CA ALA A 223 12.07 0.31 3.03
C ALA A 223 11.51 -0.88 2.24
N MET A 224 10.69 -0.64 1.22
CA MET A 224 10.13 -1.69 0.36
C MET A 224 11.24 -2.46 -0.39
N LEU A 225 12.23 -1.75 -0.95
CA LEU A 225 13.37 -2.36 -1.64
C LEU A 225 14.29 -3.13 -0.69
N LEU A 226 14.56 -2.58 0.50
CA LEU A 226 15.37 -3.25 1.53
C LEU A 226 14.70 -4.53 2.02
N MET A 227 13.41 -4.48 2.34
CA MET A 227 12.63 -5.66 2.72
C MET A 227 12.61 -6.70 1.61
N SER A 228 12.51 -6.27 0.35
CA SER A 228 12.58 -7.17 -0.80
C SER A 228 13.95 -7.86 -0.93
N LYS A 229 15.04 -7.09 -0.77
CA LYS A 229 16.42 -7.64 -0.78
C LYS A 229 16.67 -8.61 0.37
N PHE A 230 16.14 -8.30 1.55
CA PHE A 230 16.22 -9.19 2.71
C PHE A 230 15.43 -10.49 2.48
N THR A 231 14.26 -10.39 1.85
CA THR A 231 13.45 -11.55 1.45
C THR A 231 14.22 -12.48 0.51
N TYR A 232 14.87 -11.91 -0.51
CA TYR A 232 15.67 -12.66 -1.49
C TYR A 232 16.81 -13.42 -0.81
N THR A 233 17.59 -12.73 0.02
CA THR A 233 18.76 -13.31 0.70
C THR A 233 18.35 -14.46 1.61
N ARG A 234 17.30 -14.28 2.40
CA ARG A 234 16.83 -15.30 3.35
C ARG A 234 16.11 -16.46 2.66
N GLN A 235 15.57 -16.30 1.43
CA GLN A 235 15.04 -17.42 0.67
C GLN A 235 16.13 -18.35 0.12
N GLN A 236 17.33 -17.84 -0.16
CA GLN A 236 18.46 -18.65 -0.61
C GLN A 236 19.01 -19.56 0.50
N THR A 237 18.85 -19.14 1.76
CA THR A 237 19.37 -19.87 2.93
C THR A 237 18.34 -20.78 3.59
N ARG A 238 17.11 -20.88 3.07
CA ARG A 238 16.07 -21.74 3.65
C ARG A 238 16.02 -23.09 2.96
N ASP A 239 16.52 -24.09 3.68
CA ASP A 239 16.18 -25.49 3.45
C ASP A 239 14.69 -25.68 3.77
N LEU A 240 13.97 -26.19 2.77
CA LEU A 240 12.59 -26.66 2.92
C LEU A 240 12.68 -28.17 3.06
N THR A 241 13.03 -28.63 4.26
CA THR A 241 12.83 -30.00 4.74
C THR A 241 11.64 -30.02 5.68
#